data_AF-A0ABD3VHX2-F1
#
_entry.id   AF-A0ABD3VHX2-F1
#
_cell.length_a   1.000
_cell.length_b   1.000
_cell.length_c   1.000
_cell.angle_alpha   90.00
_cell.angle_beta   90.00
_cell.angle_gamma   90.00
#
_symmetry.space_group_name_H-M   'P 1'
#
loop_
_entity.id
_entity.type
_entity.pdbx_description
1 polymer ?
#
loop_
_entity_poly.entity_id
_entity_poly.type
_entity_poly.pdbx_seq_one_letter_code
_entity_poly.pdbx_strand_id
1 'polypeptide(L)'
;MGRTVIAIEPTYASFLRLQEGVVRNNFSDKIIMLKYAVSDKRTTVVMGEDDLNKGGIAVAKEIGGPANISRSVETITLNDLVSLIPAEEIIIKMDIEGYECKALHSSLELLQKFKVRYIFMDWLIMPQNQDKKDAPCPKANILHTLASLYSMGFKP
;
A
#
# COMPACT_ATOMS: atom_id res chain seq x y z
N MET A 1 -5.28 -6.79 20.60
CA MET A 1 -3.85 -7.16 20.58
C MET A 1 -3.75 -8.67 20.35
N GLY A 2 -2.64 -9.19 19.82
CA GLY A 2 -2.45 -10.63 19.58
C GLY A 2 -2.88 -11.18 18.21
N ARG A 3 -3.12 -10.32 17.21
CA ARG A 3 -3.43 -10.74 15.82
C ARG A 3 -2.15 -10.77 14.97
N THR A 4 -2.12 -11.64 13.97
CA THR A 4 -1.06 -11.62 12.95
C THR A 4 -1.18 -10.38 12.08
N VAL A 5 -0.04 -9.75 11.78
CA VAL A 5 0.06 -8.59 10.90
C VAL A 5 0.93 -8.95 9.71
N ILE A 6 0.47 -8.63 8.50
CA ILE A 6 1.30 -8.61 7.31
C ILE A 6 1.65 -7.15 7.05
N ALA A 7 2.92 -6.79 7.24
CA ALA A 7 3.43 -5.45 7.05
C ALA A 7 4.20 -5.38 5.73
N ILE A 8 3.86 -4.42 4.88
CA ILE A 8 4.46 -4.24 3.55
C ILE A 8 5.11 -2.86 3.53
N GLU A 9 6.40 -2.80 3.20
CA GLU A 9 7.17 -1.56 3.17
C GLU A 9 8.17 -1.59 2.01
N PRO A 10 8.06 -0.69 1.02
CA PRO A 10 8.90 -0.72 -0.16
C PRO A 10 10.34 -0.21 0.08
N THR A 11 10.53 0.74 0.99
CA THR A 11 11.83 1.38 1.20
C THR A 11 12.69 0.59 2.17
N TYR A 12 13.93 0.36 1.79
CA TYR A 12 14.84 -0.47 2.59
C TYR A 12 15.10 0.12 3.98
N ALA A 13 15.26 1.45 4.08
CA ALA A 13 15.51 2.11 5.36
C ALA A 13 14.31 1.98 6.32
N SER A 14 13.09 2.24 5.86
CA SER A 14 11.89 2.09 6.70
C SER A 14 11.61 0.63 7.03
N PHE A 15 11.87 -0.29 6.08
CA PHE A 15 11.76 -1.73 6.33
C PHE A 15 12.68 -2.16 7.46
N LEU A 16 13.96 -1.78 7.44
CA LEU A 16 14.90 -2.11 8.53
C LEU A 16 14.48 -1.51 9.87
N ARG A 17 13.99 -0.27 9.89
CA ARG A 17 13.51 0.38 11.12
C ARG A 17 12.29 -0.35 11.69
N LEU A 18 11.36 -0.76 10.84
CA LEU A 18 10.21 -1.55 11.26
C LEU A 18 10.66 -2.90 11.80
N GLN A 19 11.57 -3.59 11.11
CA GLN A 19 12.10 -4.89 11.52
C GLN A 19 12.75 -4.83 12.90
N GLU A 20 13.57 -3.81 13.15
CA GLU A 20 14.17 -3.58 14.45
C GLU A 20 13.12 -3.37 15.53
N GLY A 21 12.05 -2.64 15.23
CA GLY A 21 10.89 -2.50 16.11
C GLY A 21 10.20 -3.82 16.43
N VAL A 22 10.00 -4.67 15.42
CA VAL A 22 9.42 -6.02 15.60
C VAL A 22 10.28 -6.88 16.53
N VAL A 23 11.59 -6.90 16.30
CA VAL A 23 12.54 -7.72 17.08
C VAL A 23 12.63 -7.21 18.52
N ARG A 24 12.83 -5.90 18.73
CA ARG A 24 12.97 -5.32 20.07
C ARG A 24 11.75 -5.52 20.97
N ASN A 25 10.57 -5.64 20.38
CA ASN A 25 9.32 -5.80 21.11
C ASN A 25 8.80 -7.25 21.12
N ASN A 26 9.61 -8.23 20.70
CA ASN A 26 9.24 -9.65 20.65
C ASN A 26 7.95 -9.92 19.86
N PHE A 27 7.80 -9.29 18.69
CA PHE A 27 6.66 -9.52 17.78
C PHE A 27 7.00 -10.36 16.55
N SER A 28 8.18 -10.99 16.52
CA SER A 28 8.67 -11.76 15.36
C SER A 28 7.78 -12.95 15.00
N ASP A 29 6.99 -13.49 15.93
CA ASP A 29 6.01 -14.57 15.67
C ASP A 29 4.63 -14.05 15.23
N LYS A 30 4.41 -12.72 15.27
CA LYS A 30 3.14 -12.08 14.94
C LYS A 30 3.20 -11.22 13.68
N ILE A 31 4.37 -10.79 13.23
CA ILE A 31 4.50 -9.86 12.12
C ILE A 31 5.28 -10.51 10.99
N ILE A 32 4.60 -10.69 9.85
CA ILE A 32 5.22 -11.07 8.58
C ILE A 32 5.57 -9.79 7.84
N MET A 33 6.85 -9.58 7.58
CA MET A 33 7.33 -8.39 6.87
C MET A 33 7.68 -8.70 5.42
N LEU A 34 7.18 -7.88 4.50
CA LEU A 34 7.35 -8.02 3.06
C LEU A 34 7.93 -6.73 2.47
N LYS A 35 9.06 -6.82 1.75
CA LYS A 35 9.71 -5.66 1.14
C LYS A 35 9.25 -5.46 -0.32
N TYR A 36 8.03 -4.99 -0.48
CA TYR A 36 7.40 -4.72 -1.78
C TYR A 36 6.66 -3.38 -1.76
N ALA A 37 6.40 -2.82 -2.93
CA ALA A 37 5.36 -1.82 -3.11
C ALA A 37 4.01 -2.50 -3.43
N VAL A 38 2.88 -1.84 -3.15
CA VAL A 38 1.56 -2.35 -3.51
C VAL A 38 0.99 -1.52 -4.66
N SER A 39 0.54 -2.17 -5.73
CA SER A 39 -0.06 -1.52 -6.90
C SER A 39 -1.16 -2.41 -7.50
N ASP A 40 -1.74 -1.94 -8.59
CA ASP A 40 -2.67 -2.63 -9.48
C ASP A 40 -2.04 -3.75 -10.34
N LYS A 41 -0.71 -3.82 -10.41
CA LYS A 41 0.04 -4.76 -11.25
C LYS A 41 1.41 -5.10 -10.66
N ARG A 42 1.95 -6.23 -11.09
CA ARG A 42 3.33 -6.68 -10.77
C ARG A 42 4.31 -6.07 -11.77
N THR A 43 5.24 -5.29 -11.29
CA THR A 43 6.29 -4.62 -12.08
C THR A 43 7.42 -4.19 -11.14
N THR A 44 8.43 -3.53 -11.68
CA THR A 44 9.49 -2.90 -10.88
C THR A 44 9.32 -1.39 -10.97
N VAL A 45 9.27 -0.72 -9.82
CA VAL A 45 9.26 0.74 -9.71
C VAL A 45 10.50 1.21 -8.99
N VAL A 46 10.90 2.46 -9.26
CA VAL A 46 11.99 3.10 -8.51
C VAL A 46 11.34 4.03 -7.51
N MET A 47 11.65 3.85 -6.22
CA MET A 47 11.17 4.74 -5.17
C MET A 47 12.01 6.01 -5.14
N GLY A 48 11.34 7.16 -5.07
CA GLY A 48 11.94 8.43 -4.73
C GLY A 48 11.65 8.76 -3.26
N GLU A 49 12.57 9.48 -2.64
CA GLU A 49 12.42 10.00 -1.29
C GLU A 49 12.50 11.52 -1.39
N ASP A 50 11.65 12.22 -0.64
CA ASP A 50 11.86 13.63 -0.36
C ASP A 50 12.94 13.76 0.73
N ASP A 51 14.02 14.48 0.43
CA ASP A 51 15.11 14.72 1.38
C ASP A 51 14.67 15.54 2.60
N LEU A 52 13.60 16.32 2.47
CA LEU A 52 13.01 17.13 3.53
C LEU A 52 11.91 16.37 4.30
N ASN A 53 11.29 15.36 3.69
CA ASN A 53 10.24 14.55 4.31
C ASN A 53 10.49 13.05 4.09
N LYS A 54 11.13 12.40 5.08
CA LYS A 54 11.40 10.96 5.04
C LYS A 54 10.15 10.07 5.04
N GLY A 55 8.96 10.62 5.32
CA GLY A 55 7.68 9.94 5.14
C GLY A 55 7.12 10.07 3.72
N GLY A 56 7.50 11.12 2.98
CA GLY A 56 7.03 11.42 1.63
C GLY A 56 7.72 10.54 0.58
N ILE A 57 7.34 9.27 0.55
CA ILE A 57 7.84 8.29 -0.41
C ILE A 57 6.88 8.23 -1.60
N ALA A 58 7.40 8.41 -2.81
CA ALA A 58 6.62 8.31 -4.04
C ALA A 58 7.42 7.58 -5.13
N VAL A 59 6.81 7.31 -6.28
CA VAL A 59 7.56 6.75 -7.42
C VAL A 59 8.46 7.85 -8.00
N ALA A 60 9.74 7.56 -8.22
CA ALA A 60 10.77 8.54 -8.58
C ALA A 60 10.43 9.39 -9.81
N LYS A 61 9.69 8.83 -10.78
CA LYS A 61 9.19 9.54 -11.96
C LYS A 61 8.33 10.76 -11.59
N GLU A 62 7.64 10.73 -10.46
CA GLU A 62 6.77 11.80 -9.97
C GLU A 62 7.53 12.90 -9.25
N ILE A 63 8.70 12.58 -8.69
CA ILE A 63 9.54 13.51 -7.92
C ILE A 63 10.61 14.18 -8.81
N GLY A 64 10.70 13.80 -10.09
CA GLY A 64 11.63 14.40 -11.06
C GLY A 64 13.12 14.11 -10.80
N GLY A 65 13.44 13.19 -9.89
CA GLY A 65 14.81 12.83 -9.52
C GLY A 65 15.43 11.77 -10.44
N PRO A 66 16.77 11.62 -10.45
CA PRO A 66 17.44 10.56 -11.20
C PRO A 66 17.00 9.19 -10.67
N ALA A 67 16.66 8.28 -11.58
CA ALA A 67 16.30 6.91 -11.24
C ALA A 67 17.53 6.19 -10.66
N ASN A 68 17.63 6.15 -9.34
CA ASN A 68 18.66 5.37 -8.67
C ASN A 68 18.22 3.90 -8.61
N ILE A 69 18.83 3.04 -9.42
CA ILE A 69 18.49 1.60 -9.52
C ILE A 69 18.58 0.89 -8.16
N SER A 70 19.41 1.39 -7.23
CA SER A 70 19.49 0.86 -5.86
C SER A 70 18.19 1.03 -5.05
N ARG A 71 17.26 1.86 -5.53
CA ARG A 71 15.92 2.07 -4.97
C ARG A 71 14.81 1.38 -5.77
N SER A 72 15.17 0.43 -6.63
CA SER A 72 14.19 -0.40 -7.30
C SER A 72 13.51 -1.36 -6.31
N VAL A 73 12.20 -1.47 -6.43
CA VAL A 73 11.38 -2.40 -5.65
C VAL A 73 10.35 -3.04 -6.56
N GLU A 74 10.09 -4.31 -6.32
CA GLU A 74 9.01 -5.03 -6.99
C GLU A 74 7.66 -4.61 -6.40
N THR A 75 6.65 -4.52 -7.25
CA THR A 75 5.26 -4.33 -6.84
C THR A 75 4.55 -5.67 -6.76
N ILE A 76 3.70 -5.81 -5.75
CA ILE A 76 2.69 -6.86 -5.63
C ILE A 76 1.29 -6.25 -5.73
N THR A 77 0.31 -7.10 -5.98
CA THR A 77 -1.12 -6.78 -5.86
C THR A 77 -1.64 -7.22 -4.50
N LEU A 78 -2.74 -6.65 -4.03
CA LEU A 78 -3.39 -7.15 -2.80
C LEU A 78 -3.80 -8.63 -2.90
N ASN A 79 -4.15 -9.10 -4.10
CA ASN A 79 -4.47 -10.52 -4.31
C ASN A 79 -3.28 -11.45 -4.07
N ASP A 80 -2.03 -10.99 -4.18
CA ASP A 80 -0.85 -11.81 -3.86
C ASP A 80 -0.79 -12.22 -2.37
N LEU A 81 -1.50 -11.51 -1.50
CA LEU A 81 -1.53 -11.78 -0.06
C LEU A 81 -2.52 -12.87 0.33
N VAL A 82 -3.37 -13.32 -0.61
CA VAL A 82 -4.47 -14.26 -0.39
C VAL A 82 -4.03 -15.60 0.21
N SER A 83 -2.82 -16.04 -0.08
CA SER A 83 -2.23 -17.28 0.44
C SER A 83 -1.50 -17.10 1.77
N LEU A 84 -1.19 -15.86 2.17
CA LEU A 84 -0.39 -15.53 3.35
C LEU A 84 -1.23 -15.21 4.58
N ILE A 85 -2.52 -14.90 4.40
CA ILE A 85 -3.43 -14.49 5.48
C ILE A 85 -4.01 -15.74 6.17
N PRO A 86 -3.68 -16.00 7.45
CA PRO A 86 -4.13 -17.19 8.18
C PRO A 86 -5.47 -16.96 8.91
N ALA A 87 -6.33 -16.08 8.40
CA ALA A 87 -7.54 -15.62 9.08
C ALA A 87 -8.71 -15.46 8.09
N GLU A 88 -9.94 -15.62 8.57
CA GLU A 88 -11.16 -15.39 7.77
C GLU A 88 -11.57 -13.91 7.73
N GLU A 89 -11.19 -13.14 8.77
CA GLU A 89 -11.59 -11.76 8.97
C GLU A 89 -10.34 -10.87 9.11
N ILE A 90 -10.32 -9.77 8.37
CA ILE A 90 -9.15 -8.88 8.30
C ILE A 90 -9.52 -7.41 8.43
N ILE A 91 -8.51 -6.62 8.77
CA ILE A 91 -8.52 -5.15 8.76
C ILE A 91 -7.38 -4.72 7.84
N ILE A 92 -7.63 -3.76 6.97
CA ILE A 92 -6.62 -3.19 6.09
C ILE A 92 -6.30 -1.78 6.60
N LYS A 93 -5.02 -1.50 6.84
CA LYS A 93 -4.50 -0.12 6.98
C LYS A 93 -3.59 0.14 5.79
N MET A 94 -3.88 1.20 5.06
CA MET A 94 -3.15 1.61 3.86
C MET A 94 -2.81 3.08 3.99
N ASP A 95 -1.60 3.45 3.60
CA ASP A 95 -1.09 4.81 3.68
C ASP A 95 0.09 4.84 2.72
N ILE A 96 -0.23 5.04 1.45
CA ILE A 96 0.70 4.85 0.33
C ILE A 96 0.73 6.09 -0.56
N GLU A 97 0.60 7.26 0.08
CA GLU A 97 0.89 8.56 -0.51
C GLU A 97 0.12 8.82 -1.82
N GLY A 98 -1.17 8.44 -1.87
CA GLY A 98 -2.05 8.71 -3.01
C GLY A 98 -2.17 7.54 -4.02
N TYR A 99 -1.55 6.40 -3.75
CA TYR A 99 -1.65 5.19 -4.58
C TYR A 99 -2.79 4.24 -4.18
N GLU A 100 -3.64 4.62 -3.22
CA GLU A 100 -4.65 3.74 -2.62
C GLU A 100 -5.63 3.19 -3.68
N CYS A 101 -6.02 4.01 -4.67
CA CYS A 101 -6.91 3.55 -5.73
C CYS A 101 -6.28 2.41 -6.56
N LYS A 102 -4.97 2.46 -6.81
CA LYS A 102 -4.26 1.42 -7.58
C LYS A 102 -4.16 0.13 -6.79
N ALA A 103 -3.77 0.22 -5.52
CA ALA A 103 -3.73 -0.95 -4.64
C ALA A 103 -5.09 -1.65 -4.54
N LEU A 104 -6.18 -0.87 -4.47
CA LEU A 104 -7.54 -1.40 -4.40
C LEU A 104 -8.10 -1.88 -5.76
N HIS A 105 -7.62 -1.35 -6.88
CA HIS A 105 -8.13 -1.71 -8.21
C HIS A 105 -8.01 -3.22 -8.51
N SER A 106 -6.92 -3.84 -8.08
CA SER A 106 -6.65 -5.28 -8.26
C SER A 106 -6.87 -6.08 -6.98
N SER A 107 -7.83 -5.70 -6.14
CA SER A 107 -8.05 -6.32 -4.81
C SER A 107 -9.31 -7.19 -4.70
N LEU A 108 -10.05 -7.35 -5.80
CA LEU A 108 -11.36 -8.01 -5.80
C LEU A 108 -11.33 -9.42 -5.17
N GLU A 109 -10.32 -10.24 -5.51
CA GLU A 109 -10.19 -11.59 -4.97
C GLU A 109 -9.98 -11.56 -3.45
N LEU A 110 -9.09 -10.69 -2.97
CA LEU A 110 -8.86 -10.51 -1.54
C LEU A 110 -10.13 -10.04 -0.82
N LEU A 111 -10.81 -9.01 -1.36
CA LEU A 111 -12.01 -8.44 -0.75
C LEU A 111 -13.21 -9.41 -0.76
N GLN A 112 -13.27 -10.34 -1.73
CA GLN A 112 -14.29 -11.38 -1.77
C GLN A 112 -13.96 -12.59 -0.89
N LYS A 113 -12.69 -12.95 -0.78
CA LYS A 113 -12.26 -14.12 -0.01
C LYS A 113 -12.34 -13.89 1.50
N PHE A 114 -12.00 -12.69 1.96
CA PHE A 114 -11.96 -12.38 3.39
C PHE A 114 -13.07 -11.43 3.80
N LYS A 115 -13.55 -11.60 5.03
CA LYS A 115 -14.42 -10.62 5.65
C LYS A 115 -13.60 -9.41 6.08
N VAL A 116 -13.52 -8.41 5.22
CA VAL A 116 -12.80 -7.15 5.51
C VAL A 116 -13.72 -6.25 6.34
N ARG A 117 -13.38 -6.06 7.62
CA ARG A 117 -14.20 -5.24 8.54
C ARG A 117 -14.03 -3.74 8.32
N TYR A 118 -12.79 -3.32 8.11
CA TYR A 118 -12.41 -1.92 8.02
C TYR A 118 -11.25 -1.77 7.04
N ILE A 119 -11.28 -0.67 6.29
CA ILE A 119 -10.18 -0.21 5.45
C ILE A 119 -9.86 1.21 5.91
N PHE A 120 -8.73 1.40 6.56
CA PHE A 120 -8.20 2.70 6.95
C PHE A 120 -7.26 3.18 5.86
N MET A 121 -7.50 4.36 5.29
CA MET A 121 -6.65 4.94 4.27
C MET A 121 -6.54 6.46 4.41
N ASP A 122 -5.46 7.06 3.87
CA ASP A 122 -5.39 8.51 3.73
C ASP A 122 -6.24 8.95 2.53
N TRP A 123 -7.29 9.72 2.82
CA TRP A 123 -8.23 10.22 1.83
C TRP A 123 -7.87 11.60 1.29
N LEU A 124 -6.83 12.26 1.81
CA LEU A 124 -6.53 13.65 1.45
C LEU A 124 -5.69 13.75 0.18
N ILE A 125 -4.72 12.86 0.00
CA ILE A 125 -3.73 12.98 -1.07
C ILE A 125 -4.34 12.67 -2.45
N MET A 126 -5.15 11.62 -2.56
CA MET A 126 -5.76 11.25 -3.86
C MET A 126 -6.63 12.38 -4.45
N PRO A 127 -7.62 12.97 -3.74
CA PRO A 127 -8.44 14.03 -4.32
C PRO A 127 -7.68 15.33 -4.57
N GLN A 128 -6.68 15.66 -3.76
CA GLN A 128 -5.84 16.86 -3.98
C GLN A 128 -5.01 16.77 -5.25
N ASN A 129 -4.58 15.56 -5.61
CA ASN A 129 -3.72 15.33 -6.77
C ASN A 129 -4.47 14.86 -8.02
N GLN A 130 -5.78 14.56 -7.94
CA GLN A 130 -6.55 13.88 -8.99
C GLN A 130 -6.55 14.55 -10.37
N ASP A 131 -6.30 15.87 -10.42
CA ASP A 131 -6.30 16.68 -11.64
C ASP A 131 -4.88 16.87 -12.23
N LYS A 132 -3.84 16.38 -11.55
CA LYS A 132 -2.46 16.42 -12.07
C LYS A 132 -2.33 15.42 -13.22
N LYS A 133 -1.60 15.82 -14.27
CA LYS A 133 -1.37 15.00 -15.47
C LYS A 133 -0.80 13.61 -15.16
N ASP A 134 0.11 13.55 -14.20
CA ASP A 134 0.80 12.33 -13.79
C ASP A 134 0.31 11.80 -12.43
N ALA A 135 -0.93 12.14 -12.04
CA ALA A 135 -1.53 11.64 -10.80
C ALA A 135 -1.56 10.11 -10.81
N PRO A 136 -1.12 9.44 -9.73
CA PRO A 136 -1.19 7.99 -9.65
C PRO A 136 -2.63 7.48 -9.67
N CYS A 137 -3.55 8.30 -9.16
CA CYS A 137 -4.98 8.06 -9.09
C CYS A 137 -5.75 9.22 -9.72
N PRO A 138 -5.99 9.19 -11.05
CA PRO A 138 -6.87 10.15 -11.70
C PRO A 138 -8.29 10.06 -11.14
N LYS A 139 -9.06 11.15 -11.24
CA LYS A 139 -10.44 11.23 -10.73
C LYS A 139 -11.32 10.05 -11.12
N ALA A 140 -11.23 9.57 -12.36
CA ALA A 140 -12.00 8.40 -12.82
C ALA A 140 -11.70 7.12 -12.02
N ASN A 141 -10.43 6.89 -11.66
CA ASN A 141 -10.01 5.72 -10.90
C ASN A 141 -10.48 5.83 -9.44
N ILE A 142 -10.41 7.03 -8.85
CA ILE A 142 -10.93 7.28 -7.50
C ILE A 142 -12.42 6.97 -7.44
N LEU A 143 -13.20 7.49 -8.40
CA LEU A 143 -14.65 7.24 -8.49
C LEU A 143 -14.97 5.75 -8.68
N HIS A 144 -14.19 5.05 -9.51
CA HIS A 144 -14.33 3.61 -9.70
C HIS A 144 -14.06 2.83 -8.41
N THR A 145 -13.00 3.18 -7.69
CA THR A 145 -12.67 2.56 -6.40
C THR A 145 -13.77 2.81 -5.37
N LEU A 146 -14.27 4.05 -5.26
CA LEU A 146 -15.39 4.37 -4.37
C LEU A 146 -16.65 3.57 -4.71
N ALA A 147 -17.03 3.50 -5.98
CA ALA A 147 -18.18 2.71 -6.41
C ALA A 147 -18.03 1.22 -6.09
N SER A 148 -16.82 0.67 -6.24
CA SER A 148 -16.50 -0.72 -5.89
C SER A 148 -16.59 -0.96 -4.39
N LEU A 149 -16.08 -0.06 -3.56
CA LEU A 149 -16.18 -0.16 -2.11
C LEU A 149 -17.63 -0.03 -1.62
N TYR A 150 -18.40 0.90 -2.19
CA TYR A 150 -19.82 1.07 -1.87
C TYR A 150 -20.65 -0.17 -2.23
N SER A 151 -20.40 -0.79 -3.40
CA SER A 151 -21.12 -2.01 -3.80
C SER A 151 -20.81 -3.21 -2.88
N MET A 152 -19.66 -3.18 -2.20
CA MET A 152 -19.28 -4.15 -1.16
C MET A 152 -19.79 -3.77 0.24
N GLY A 153 -20.49 -2.65 0.38
CA GLY A 153 -21.11 -2.21 1.64
C GLY A 153 -20.21 -1.36 2.53
N PHE A 154 -19.01 -0.97 2.09
CA PHE A 154 -18.18 -0.01 2.80
C PHE A 154 -18.79 1.40 2.75
N LYS A 155 -18.59 2.16 3.82
CA LYS A 155 -19.00 3.57 3.92
C LYS A 155 -17.84 4.35 4.53
N PRO A 156 -17.56 5.58 4.05
CA PRO A 156 -16.60 6.50 4.68
C PRO A 156 -16.93 6.81 6.13
#